data_AF-A0A1U9XF08-F1
#
_entry.id   AF-A0A1U9XF08-F1
#
_cell.length_a   1.000
_cell.length_b   1.000
_cell.length_c   1.000
_cell.angle_alpha   90.00
_cell.angle_beta   90.00
_cell.angle_gamma   90.00
#
_symmetry.space_group_name_H-M   'P 1'
#
loop_
_entity.id
_entity.type
_entity.pdbx_description
1 polymer ?
#
loop_
_entity_poly.entity_id
_entity_poly.type
_entity_poly.pdbx_seq_one_letter_code
_entity_poly.pdbx_strand_id
1 'polypeptide(L)'
;MTFLSPPEVPTIKADNGTYYDFNNGARILFPKGEWHVNIIDEDSGNILFSCDTQAGWVTSTKKYYVKFRIQVFKKGEEKPFLDTVMELKDKPVLISFPTGTLGDIIAWFHYAEKFRIKHQCKLECSVSEEFITLLSDNYPDIKFTSAQDKYEGKPYATYRIGLFFNGDTDNQPVDFRLVGFHRNAGYILGVSPQEEPPDSIFPLKGKSRSLMSVLPCSLPHRQNTGIMV
;
A
#
# COMPACT_ATOMS: atom_id res chain seq x y z
N MET A 1 -2.51 14.75 -3.91
CA MET A 1 -2.92 13.39 -3.50
C MET A 1 -2.81 13.34 -1.99
N THR A 2 -3.94 13.19 -1.30
CA THR A 2 -3.95 13.10 0.17
C THR A 2 -3.97 11.62 0.52
N PHE A 3 -2.80 11.05 0.82
CA PHE A 3 -2.72 9.71 1.39
C PHE A 3 -3.02 9.77 2.89
N LEU A 4 -3.54 8.68 3.44
CA LEU A 4 -3.67 8.55 4.88
C LEU A 4 -2.30 8.64 5.57
N SER A 5 -2.23 9.43 6.64
CA SER A 5 -1.05 9.51 7.49
C SER A 5 -0.87 8.20 8.26
N PRO A 6 0.37 7.67 8.38
CA PRO A 6 0.62 6.52 9.21
C PRO A 6 0.41 6.87 10.69
N PRO A 7 0.25 5.87 11.59
CA PRO A 7 0.18 6.11 13.02
C PRO A 7 1.36 6.96 13.52
N GLU A 8 1.09 7.88 14.46
CA GLU A 8 2.10 8.78 15.02
C GLU A 8 3.24 8.05 15.74
N VAL A 9 2.93 6.91 16.36
CA VAL A 9 3.89 6.02 17.01
C VAL A 9 3.80 4.64 16.35
N PRO A 10 4.91 3.91 16.15
CA PRO A 10 4.84 2.60 15.54
C PRO A 10 3.98 1.64 16.37
N THR A 11 3.23 0.78 15.68
CA THR A 11 2.15 0.01 16.31
C THR A 11 2.61 -1.14 17.20
N ILE A 12 3.86 -1.58 17.08
CA ILE A 12 4.38 -2.76 17.78
C ILE A 12 5.43 -2.32 18.80
N LYS A 13 5.22 -2.70 20.06
CA LYS A 13 6.21 -2.50 21.12
C LYS A 13 7.23 -3.64 21.10
N ALA A 14 8.50 -3.30 21.11
CA ALA A 14 9.62 -4.21 21.30
C ALA A 14 10.26 -4.00 22.68
N ASP A 15 11.35 -4.72 22.94
CA ASP A 15 12.13 -4.58 24.16
C ASP A 15 12.87 -3.25 24.23
N ASN A 16 13.41 -2.94 25.42
CA ASN A 16 14.17 -1.73 25.72
C ASN A 16 13.42 -0.41 25.44
N GLY A 17 12.09 -0.44 25.33
CA GLY A 17 11.27 0.75 25.04
C GLY A 17 11.25 1.17 23.57
N THR A 18 11.76 0.32 22.67
CA THR A 18 11.71 0.52 21.22
C THR A 18 10.33 0.16 20.66
N TYR A 19 9.91 0.87 19.62
CA TYR A 19 8.70 0.53 18.85
C TYR A 19 9.05 0.34 17.39
N TYR A 20 8.33 -0.53 16.68
CA TYR A 20 8.48 -0.71 15.24
C TYR A 20 7.14 -0.99 14.55
N ASP A 21 7.09 -0.78 13.23
CA ASP A 21 6.03 -1.24 12.34
C ASP A 21 6.47 -1.19 10.87
N PHE A 22 5.55 -1.54 9.98
CA PHE A 22 5.75 -1.51 8.53
C PHE A 22 4.76 -0.55 7.84
N ASN A 23 4.37 0.52 8.53
CA ASN A 23 3.44 1.52 8.02
C ASN A 23 4.20 2.62 7.27
N ASN A 24 4.01 2.73 5.96
CA ASN A 24 4.78 3.65 5.11
C ASN A 24 6.30 3.34 5.14
N GLY A 25 6.63 2.08 4.83
CA GLY A 25 7.97 1.49 4.94
C GLY A 25 8.25 0.89 6.33
N ALA A 26 9.45 0.35 6.52
CA ALA A 26 9.90 -0.10 7.84
C ALA A 26 10.20 1.12 8.72
N ARG A 27 9.57 1.20 9.90
CA ARG A 27 9.77 2.30 10.86
C ARG A 27 10.16 1.76 12.21
N ILE A 28 11.14 2.40 12.84
CA ILE A 28 11.61 2.10 14.18
C ILE A 28 11.71 3.41 14.96
N LEU A 29 11.23 3.42 16.20
CA LEU A 29 11.31 4.53 17.12
C LEU A 29 12.11 4.09 18.37
N PHE A 30 13.22 4.78 18.60
CA PHE A 30 14.14 4.50 19.69
C PHE A 30 13.97 5.47 20.86
N PRO A 31 13.97 4.96 22.11
CA PRO A 31 14.21 5.80 23.26
C PRO A 31 15.68 6.24 23.33
N LYS A 32 16.01 7.10 24.29
CA LYS A 32 17.39 7.52 24.53
C LYS A 32 18.26 6.31 24.90
N GLY A 33 19.36 6.12 24.19
CA GLY A 33 20.31 5.02 24.37
C GLY A 33 21.44 5.09 23.34
N GLU A 34 22.08 3.96 23.08
CA GLU A 34 23.00 3.79 21.94
C GLU A 34 22.63 2.53 21.18
N TRP A 35 22.16 2.70 19.96
CA TRP A 35 21.56 1.66 19.16
C TRP A 35 22.26 1.56 17.81
N HIS A 36 22.38 0.34 17.31
CA HIS A 36 22.72 0.07 15.92
C HIS A 36 21.53 -0.65 15.28
N VAL A 37 21.14 -0.25 14.07
CA VAL A 37 19.99 -0.83 13.37
C VAL A 37 20.35 -1.19 11.94
N ASN A 38 19.91 -2.37 11.52
CA ASN A 38 19.92 -2.81 10.14
C ASN A 38 18.48 -3.00 9.63
N ILE A 39 18.20 -2.44 8.47
CA ILE A 39 17.00 -2.74 7.68
C ILE A 39 17.47 -3.55 6.48
N ILE A 40 16.96 -4.77 6.36
CA ILE A 40 17.43 -5.78 5.41
C ILE A 40 16.25 -6.15 4.51
N ASP A 41 16.52 -6.42 3.24
CA ASP A 41 15.60 -7.14 2.37
C ASP A 41 15.80 -8.64 2.59
N GLU A 42 14.83 -9.30 3.22
CA GLU A 42 14.91 -10.72 3.56
C GLU A 42 15.02 -11.62 2.33
N ASP A 43 14.41 -11.22 1.21
CA ASP A 43 14.41 -12.06 0.00
C ASP A 43 15.78 -12.08 -0.68
N SER A 44 16.53 -10.97 -0.62
CA SER A 44 17.88 -10.87 -1.22
C SER A 44 19.03 -10.97 -0.22
N GLY A 45 18.76 -10.82 1.07
CA GLY A 45 19.76 -10.75 2.14
C GLY A 45 20.55 -9.45 2.18
N ASN A 46 20.21 -8.46 1.34
CA ASN A 46 20.92 -7.19 1.26
C ASN A 46 20.56 -6.26 2.42
N ILE A 47 21.59 -5.67 3.04
CA ILE A 47 21.39 -4.58 4.00
C ILE A 47 21.02 -3.32 3.21
N LEU A 48 19.77 -2.89 3.31
CA LEU A 48 19.25 -1.70 2.64
C LEU A 48 19.65 -0.42 3.37
N PHE A 49 19.78 -0.50 4.69
CA PHE A 49 20.16 0.63 5.54
C PHE A 49 20.79 0.12 6.83
N SER A 50 21.86 0.79 7.27
CA SER A 50 22.56 0.51 8.52
C SER A 50 23.02 1.82 9.16
N CYS A 51 22.68 2.06 10.42
CA CYS A 51 23.16 3.25 11.13
C CYS A 51 23.21 3.09 12.65
N ASP A 52 24.04 3.92 13.27
CA ASP A 52 24.02 4.15 14.72
C ASP A 52 23.08 5.32 15.05
N THR A 53 22.32 5.20 16.13
CA THR A 53 21.46 6.28 16.63
C THR A 53 21.41 6.30 18.15
N GLN A 54 21.20 7.49 18.72
CA GLN A 54 21.06 7.67 20.16
C GLN A 54 19.60 7.78 20.61
N ALA A 55 18.68 8.13 19.71
CA ALA A 55 17.24 8.24 19.95
C ALA A 55 16.52 8.55 18.63
N GLY A 56 15.19 8.44 18.64
CA GLY A 56 14.34 8.98 17.58
C GLY A 56 14.04 7.98 16.47
N TRP A 57 13.72 8.50 15.29
CA TRP A 57 13.18 7.71 14.19
C TRP A 57 14.24 7.19 13.25
N VAL A 58 14.11 5.93 12.88
CA VAL A 58 14.78 5.33 11.73
C VAL A 58 13.71 4.75 10.81
N THR A 59 13.74 5.13 9.53
CA THR A 59 12.76 4.65 8.55
C THR A 59 13.45 4.24 7.27
N SER A 60 12.96 3.18 6.61
CA SER A 60 13.41 2.83 5.27
C SER A 60 13.11 3.94 4.27
N THR A 61 14.00 4.17 3.32
CA THR A 61 13.72 5.06 2.18
C THR A 61 12.62 4.47 1.30
N LYS A 62 12.67 3.15 1.05
CA LYS A 62 11.68 2.44 0.22
C LYS A 62 10.36 2.25 0.96
N LYS A 63 9.25 2.58 0.30
CA LYS A 63 7.88 2.62 0.84
C LYS A 63 6.93 1.61 0.19
N TYR A 64 7.34 1.01 -0.93
CA TYR A 64 6.67 -0.13 -1.56
C TYR A 64 6.96 -1.44 -0.81
N TYR A 65 6.29 -2.53 -1.22
CA TYR A 65 6.48 -3.84 -0.64
C TYR A 65 7.93 -4.32 -0.82
N VAL A 66 8.58 -4.53 0.32
CA VAL A 66 9.85 -5.25 0.48
C VAL A 66 9.66 -6.14 1.69
N LYS A 67 10.13 -7.39 1.63
CA LYS A 67 10.10 -8.29 2.79
C LYS A 67 11.14 -7.85 3.82
N PHE A 68 10.85 -6.78 4.55
CA PHE A 68 11.81 -6.17 5.47
C PHE A 68 12.12 -7.09 6.65
N ARG A 69 13.40 -7.18 6.98
CA ARG A 69 13.88 -7.66 8.28
C ARG A 69 14.51 -6.50 9.03
N ILE A 70 14.12 -6.33 10.29
CA ILE A 70 14.62 -5.30 11.19
C ILE A 70 15.49 -5.99 12.23
N GLN A 71 16.77 -5.62 12.27
CA GLN A 71 17.68 -6.02 13.33
C GLN A 71 18.11 -4.80 14.14
N VAL A 72 18.03 -4.89 15.45
CA VAL A 72 18.47 -3.84 16.37
C VAL A 72 19.38 -4.42 17.43
N PHE A 73 20.51 -3.76 17.61
CA PHE A 73 21.56 -4.08 18.56
C PHE A 73 21.69 -2.92 19.55
N LYS A 74 22.05 -3.24 20.80
CA LYS A 74 22.69 -2.25 21.66
C LYS A 74 24.11 -2.07 21.15
N LYS A 75 24.60 -0.83 21.13
CA LYS A 75 25.94 -0.53 20.60
C LYS A 75 26.99 -1.36 21.34
N GLY A 76 27.81 -2.08 20.58
CA GLY A 76 28.84 -2.98 21.10
C GLY A 76 28.38 -4.41 21.41
N GLU A 77 27.08 -4.73 21.27
CA GLU A 77 26.59 -6.11 21.36
C GLU A 77 26.60 -6.79 19.98
N GLU A 78 27.05 -8.05 19.92
CA GLU A 78 27.05 -8.84 18.68
C GLU A 78 25.67 -9.44 18.35
N LYS A 79 24.82 -9.63 19.36
CA LYS A 79 23.51 -10.24 19.19
C LYS A 79 22.43 -9.16 19.14
N PRO A 80 21.55 -9.16 18.13
CA PRO A 80 20.43 -8.23 18.11
C PRO A 80 19.44 -8.61 19.22
N PHE A 81 18.95 -7.61 19.95
CA PHE A 81 17.85 -7.83 20.89
C PHE A 81 16.48 -7.84 20.18
N LEU A 82 16.41 -7.24 18.99
CA LEU A 82 15.26 -7.33 18.09
C LEU A 82 15.77 -7.87 16.76
N ASP A 83 15.25 -9.02 16.34
CA ASP A 83 15.47 -9.56 15.01
C ASP A 83 14.13 -10.10 14.51
N THR A 84 13.48 -9.34 13.63
CA THR A 84 12.11 -9.64 13.18
C THR A 84 11.98 -9.50 11.68
N VAL A 85 11.36 -10.48 11.06
CA VAL A 85 11.02 -10.51 9.63
C VAL A 85 9.56 -10.10 9.48
N MET A 86 9.28 -9.27 8.47
CA MET A 86 7.93 -8.87 8.15
C MET A 86 7.10 -10.07 7.67
N GLU A 87 6.09 -10.42 8.46
CA GLU A 87 5.16 -11.52 8.18
C GLU A 87 3.71 -11.01 8.24
N LEU A 88 3.03 -11.05 7.09
CA LEU A 88 1.73 -10.40 6.89
C LEU A 88 0.53 -11.30 7.19
N LYS A 89 0.76 -12.62 7.33
CA LYS A 89 -0.30 -13.60 7.53
C LYS A 89 -1.12 -13.28 8.78
N ASP A 90 -2.44 -13.25 8.62
CA ASP A 90 -3.43 -12.92 9.65
C ASP A 90 -3.28 -11.53 10.31
N LYS A 91 -2.38 -10.68 9.80
CA LYS A 91 -2.14 -9.32 10.30
C LYS A 91 -3.04 -8.30 9.61
N PRO A 92 -3.43 -7.21 10.30
CA PRO A 92 -4.16 -6.11 9.68
C PRO A 92 -3.22 -5.35 8.73
N VAL A 93 -3.58 -5.28 7.46
CA VAL A 93 -2.81 -4.55 6.44
C VAL A 93 -3.72 -3.51 5.78
N LEU A 94 -3.22 -2.29 5.65
CA LEU A 94 -3.93 -1.20 4.99
C LEU A 94 -3.33 -0.92 3.62
N ILE A 95 -4.16 -0.92 2.58
CA ILE A 95 -3.79 -0.38 1.26
C ILE A 95 -4.57 0.91 1.05
N SER A 96 -3.84 2.02 0.91
CA SER A 96 -4.43 3.35 0.68
C SER A 96 -4.35 3.70 -0.80
N PHE A 97 -5.52 3.94 -1.38
CA PHE A 97 -5.68 4.46 -2.72
C PHE A 97 -5.90 5.99 -2.67
N PRO A 98 -5.49 6.73 -3.71
CA PRO A 98 -5.73 8.15 -3.77
C PRO A 98 -7.21 8.40 -4.13
N THR A 99 -7.74 9.55 -3.71
CA THR A 99 -9.00 10.09 -4.27
C THR A 99 -8.72 10.59 -5.69
N GLY A 100 -8.79 9.67 -6.65
CA GLY A 100 -8.34 9.85 -8.03
C GLY A 100 -9.40 9.57 -9.08
N THR A 101 -8.97 9.39 -10.33
CA THR A 101 -9.88 9.11 -11.44
C THR A 101 -10.43 7.68 -11.36
N LEU A 102 -11.66 7.49 -11.85
CA LEU A 102 -12.35 6.19 -11.77
C LEU A 102 -11.52 5.04 -12.36
N GLY A 103 -10.88 5.30 -13.51
CA GLY A 103 -10.12 4.30 -14.25
C GLY A 103 -8.89 3.79 -13.49
N ASP A 104 -8.23 4.65 -12.72
CA ASP A 104 -7.01 4.28 -11.98
C ASP A 104 -7.32 3.23 -10.90
N ILE A 105 -8.35 3.46 -10.09
CA ILE A 105 -8.69 2.56 -8.99
C ILE A 105 -9.16 1.21 -9.53
N ILE A 106 -10.01 1.20 -10.57
CA ILE A 106 -10.46 -0.04 -11.21
C ILE A 106 -9.28 -0.83 -11.75
N ALA A 107 -8.29 -0.15 -12.35
CA ALA A 107 -7.10 -0.79 -12.91
C ALA A 107 -6.07 -1.24 -11.85
N TRP A 108 -6.17 -0.77 -10.61
CA TRP A 108 -5.24 -1.14 -9.55
C TRP A 108 -5.82 -2.13 -8.55
N PHE A 109 -7.15 -2.17 -8.40
CA PHE A 109 -7.79 -2.87 -7.29
C PHE A 109 -7.54 -4.38 -7.30
N HIS A 110 -7.49 -5.02 -8.46
CA HIS A 110 -7.23 -6.47 -8.56
C HIS A 110 -5.84 -6.85 -8.00
N TYR A 111 -4.86 -5.94 -8.03
CA TYR A 111 -3.56 -6.20 -7.41
C TYR A 111 -3.63 -6.22 -5.88
N ALA A 112 -4.55 -5.48 -5.27
CA ALA A 112 -4.78 -5.52 -3.82
C ALA A 112 -5.36 -6.88 -3.41
N GLU A 113 -6.28 -7.45 -4.18
CA GLU A 113 -6.81 -8.80 -3.92
C GLU A 113 -5.73 -9.88 -4.13
N LYS A 114 -4.93 -9.77 -5.20
CA LYS A 114 -3.76 -10.65 -5.40
C LYS A 114 -2.80 -10.60 -4.20
N PHE A 115 -2.58 -9.41 -3.64
CA PHE A 115 -1.76 -9.21 -2.46
C PHE A 115 -2.34 -9.89 -1.23
N ARG A 116 -3.66 -9.72 -0.97
CA ARG A 116 -4.36 -10.40 0.13
C ARG A 116 -4.23 -11.91 0.02
N ILE A 117 -4.50 -12.48 -1.15
CA ILE A 117 -4.44 -13.93 -1.40
C ILE A 117 -3.02 -14.45 -1.19
N LYS A 118 -2.01 -13.78 -1.78
CA LYS A 118 -0.59 -14.18 -1.66
C LYS A 118 -0.12 -14.19 -0.21
N HIS A 119 -0.49 -13.17 0.56
CA HIS A 119 0.03 -12.95 1.91
C HIS A 119 -0.89 -13.45 3.03
N GLN A 120 -2.11 -13.87 2.71
CA GLN A 120 -3.12 -14.31 3.69
C GLN A 120 -3.33 -13.28 4.80
N CYS A 121 -3.31 -11.98 4.46
CA CYS A 121 -3.47 -10.90 5.43
C CYS A 121 -4.93 -10.49 5.59
N LYS A 122 -5.24 -9.78 6.68
CA LYS A 122 -6.54 -9.13 6.90
C LYS A 122 -6.50 -7.76 6.23
N LEU A 123 -6.88 -7.73 4.96
CA LEU A 123 -6.75 -6.55 4.13
C LEU A 123 -7.89 -5.55 4.36
N GLU A 124 -7.50 -4.30 4.56
CA GLU A 124 -8.38 -3.14 4.53
C GLU A 124 -7.94 -2.19 3.40
N CYS A 125 -8.88 -1.76 2.58
CA CYS A 125 -8.64 -0.81 1.49
C CYS A 125 -9.29 0.53 1.82
N SER A 126 -8.47 1.59 1.81
CA SER A 126 -8.96 2.96 1.89
C SER A 126 -9.18 3.52 0.50
N VAL A 127 -10.44 3.79 0.15
CA VAL A 127 -10.91 4.24 -1.17
C VAL A 127 -12.00 5.31 -1.00
N SER A 128 -12.44 5.98 -2.08
CA SER A 128 -13.58 6.90 -1.99
C SER A 128 -14.90 6.14 -1.81
N GLU A 129 -15.92 6.78 -1.24
CA GLU A 129 -17.20 6.16 -0.89
C GLU A 129 -17.92 5.50 -2.09
N GLU A 130 -17.75 6.07 -3.28
CA GLU A 130 -18.32 5.52 -4.52
C GLU A 130 -17.74 4.14 -4.83
N PHE A 131 -16.44 3.94 -4.55
CA PHE A 131 -15.77 2.66 -4.72
C PHE A 131 -16.12 1.66 -3.62
N ILE A 132 -16.37 2.12 -2.39
CA ILE A 132 -16.87 1.25 -1.32
C ILE A 132 -18.17 0.59 -1.79
N THR A 133 -19.10 1.40 -2.29
CA THR A 133 -20.40 0.93 -2.79
C THR A 133 -20.23 -0.03 -3.98
N LEU A 134 -19.29 0.24 -4.88
CA LEU A 134 -19.07 -0.56 -6.09
C LEU A 134 -18.39 -1.91 -5.83
N LEU A 135 -17.48 -1.97 -4.84
CA LEU A 135 -16.57 -3.11 -4.66
C LEU A 135 -16.98 -4.03 -3.49
N SER A 136 -17.61 -3.51 -2.44
CA SER A 136 -17.83 -4.28 -1.19
C SER A 136 -18.55 -5.61 -1.40
N ASP A 137 -19.59 -5.64 -2.24
CA ASP A 137 -20.37 -6.86 -2.51
C ASP A 137 -19.57 -7.94 -3.25
N ASN A 138 -18.61 -7.53 -4.09
CA ASN A 138 -17.80 -8.45 -4.90
C ASN A 138 -16.55 -8.94 -4.14
N TYR A 139 -16.14 -8.26 -3.08
CA TYR A 139 -14.94 -8.55 -2.31
C TYR A 139 -15.24 -8.63 -0.80
N PRO A 140 -16.01 -9.63 -0.34
CA PRO A 140 -16.45 -9.73 1.06
C PRO A 140 -15.31 -9.96 2.05
N ASP A 141 -14.16 -10.45 1.58
CA ASP A 141 -12.96 -10.68 2.40
C ASP A 141 -12.11 -9.41 2.59
N ILE A 142 -12.41 -8.32 1.89
CA ILE A 142 -11.72 -7.04 1.99
C ILE A 142 -12.60 -6.07 2.79
N LYS A 143 -12.04 -5.48 3.85
CA LYS A 143 -12.69 -4.37 4.54
C LYS A 143 -12.47 -3.08 3.75
N PHE A 144 -13.49 -2.24 3.61
CA PHE A 144 -13.37 -0.95 2.95
C PHE A 144 -13.62 0.20 3.95
N THR A 145 -12.82 1.26 3.84
CA THR A 145 -12.94 2.47 4.67
C THR A 145 -12.78 3.70 3.79
N SER A 146 -13.50 4.79 4.11
CA SER A 146 -13.41 6.03 3.33
C SER A 146 -12.02 6.65 3.44
N ALA A 147 -11.46 7.07 2.30
CA ALA A 147 -10.21 7.81 2.24
C ALA A 147 -10.34 9.26 2.76
N GLN A 148 -11.58 9.74 2.94
CA GLN A 148 -11.85 11.07 3.50
C GLN A 148 -11.83 11.06 5.04
N ASP A 149 -12.03 9.89 5.65
CA ASP A 149 -12.05 9.75 7.10
C ASP A 149 -10.63 9.65 7.68
N LYS A 150 -10.49 10.12 8.92
CA LYS A 150 -9.28 9.83 9.69
C LYS A 150 -9.21 8.33 9.94
N TYR A 151 -8.12 7.69 9.52
CA TYR A 151 -7.92 6.28 9.82
C TYR A 151 -7.58 6.09 11.30
N GLU A 152 -8.46 5.42 12.04
CA GLU A 152 -8.30 5.17 13.50
C GLU A 152 -7.72 3.80 13.82
N GLY A 153 -7.51 2.95 12.81
CA GLY A 153 -6.94 1.62 12.98
C GLY A 153 -5.46 1.63 13.35
N LYS A 154 -4.96 0.46 13.77
CA LYS A 154 -3.54 0.20 14.04
C LYS A 154 -3.05 -0.91 13.11
N PRO A 155 -2.77 -0.59 11.84
CA PRO A 155 -2.35 -1.59 10.87
C PRO A 155 -0.93 -2.04 11.21
N TYR A 156 -0.63 -3.30 10.90
CA TYR A 156 0.72 -3.84 11.00
C TYR A 156 1.61 -3.30 9.89
N ALA A 157 1.05 -3.21 8.67
CA ALA A 157 1.70 -2.65 7.50
C ALA A 157 0.73 -1.77 6.71
N THR A 158 1.27 -0.73 6.05
CA THR A 158 0.49 0.15 5.18
C THR A 158 1.23 0.40 3.87
N TYR A 159 0.54 0.20 2.76
CA TYR A 159 1.04 0.50 1.42
C TYR A 159 0.19 1.57 0.75
N ARG A 160 0.84 2.44 -0.03
CA ARG A 160 0.19 3.53 -0.77
C ARG A 160 0.33 3.23 -2.25
N ILE A 161 -0.79 3.09 -2.93
CA ILE A 161 -0.81 2.90 -4.38
C ILE A 161 -1.05 4.26 -5.02
N GLY A 162 -0.36 4.57 -6.11
CA GLY A 162 -0.58 5.82 -6.82
C GLY A 162 0.40 6.02 -7.96
N LEU A 163 0.31 7.20 -8.56
CA LEU A 163 1.25 7.66 -9.59
C LEU A 163 2.25 8.60 -8.95
N PHE A 164 3.49 8.15 -8.83
CA PHE A 164 4.57 8.98 -8.30
C PHE A 164 5.39 9.53 -9.46
N PHE A 165 5.28 10.84 -9.69
CA PHE A 165 5.89 11.55 -10.81
C PHE A 165 7.38 11.85 -10.56
N ASN A 166 8.04 12.47 -11.55
CA ASN A 166 9.44 12.88 -11.49
C ASN A 166 10.45 11.73 -11.30
N GLY A 167 10.08 10.52 -11.71
CA GLY A 167 10.94 9.34 -11.57
C GLY A 167 11.18 8.96 -10.11
N ASP A 168 10.19 9.16 -9.23
CA ASP A 168 10.22 8.69 -7.85
C ASP A 168 10.56 7.18 -7.81
N THR A 169 11.55 6.81 -7.01
CA THR A 169 12.00 5.42 -6.82
C THR A 169 11.90 4.97 -5.35
N ASP A 170 11.28 5.78 -4.51
CA ASP A 170 11.12 5.55 -3.08
C ASP A 170 9.72 5.00 -2.80
N ASN A 171 8.70 5.57 -3.44
CA ASN A 171 7.31 5.12 -3.32
C ASN A 171 6.89 4.08 -4.36
N GLN A 172 7.68 3.91 -5.42
CA GLN A 172 7.50 2.88 -6.44
C GLN A 172 8.86 2.29 -6.82
N PRO A 173 8.95 1.00 -7.18
CA PRO A 173 10.23 0.37 -7.52
C PRO A 173 10.74 0.78 -8.91
N VAL A 174 9.82 1.07 -9.84
CA VAL A 174 10.12 1.45 -11.23
C VAL A 174 9.20 2.61 -11.62
N ASP A 175 9.69 3.51 -12.47
CA ASP A 175 8.84 4.57 -13.03
C ASP A 175 7.67 3.96 -13.82
N PHE A 176 6.44 4.32 -13.43
CA PHE A 176 5.22 3.79 -14.03
C PHE A 176 5.13 4.01 -15.54
N ARG A 177 5.82 5.02 -16.08
CA ARG A 177 5.86 5.31 -17.54
C ARG A 177 6.60 4.24 -18.33
N LEU A 178 7.44 3.45 -17.69
CA LEU A 178 8.19 2.35 -18.31
C LEU A 178 7.40 1.03 -18.31
N VAL A 179 6.54 0.83 -17.32
CA VAL A 179 5.83 -0.45 -17.10
C VAL A 179 4.33 -0.39 -17.39
N GLY A 180 3.78 0.80 -17.65
CA GLY A 180 2.36 1.05 -17.75
C GLY A 180 1.74 1.38 -16.39
N PHE A 181 0.95 2.44 -16.34
CA PHE A 181 0.42 3.01 -15.10
C PHE A 181 -0.41 2.01 -14.28
N HIS A 182 -1.17 1.14 -14.94
CA HIS A 182 -1.97 0.10 -14.31
C HIS A 182 -1.12 -0.97 -13.58
N ARG A 183 0.01 -1.37 -14.16
CA ARG A 183 0.85 -2.47 -13.68
C ARG A 183 1.72 -2.03 -12.51
N ASN A 184 1.94 -0.72 -12.38
CA ASN A 184 2.72 -0.14 -11.29
C ASN A 184 2.19 -0.56 -9.91
N ALA A 185 0.88 -0.72 -9.74
CA ALA A 185 0.31 -1.23 -8.49
C ALA A 185 0.80 -2.65 -8.15
N GLY A 186 0.91 -3.52 -9.14
CA GLY A 186 1.48 -4.86 -8.97
C GLY A 186 2.95 -4.82 -8.53
N TYR A 187 3.73 -3.92 -9.13
CA TYR A 187 5.12 -3.68 -8.73
C TYR A 187 5.25 -3.10 -7.32
N ILE A 188 4.44 -2.10 -6.96
CA ILE A 188 4.42 -1.52 -5.60
C ILE A 188 4.07 -2.59 -4.55
N LEU A 189 3.17 -3.52 -4.86
CA LEU A 189 2.74 -4.58 -3.94
C LEU A 189 3.59 -5.86 -4.03
N GLY A 190 4.56 -5.94 -4.94
CA GLY A 190 5.38 -7.14 -5.13
C GLY A 190 4.58 -8.38 -5.56
N VAL A 191 3.50 -8.19 -6.32
CA VAL A 191 2.67 -9.27 -6.90
C VAL A 191 2.89 -9.36 -8.42
N SER A 192 2.40 -10.42 -9.06
CA SER A 192 2.49 -10.55 -10.52
C SER A 192 1.92 -9.31 -11.20
N PRO A 193 2.68 -8.63 -12.09
CA PRO A 193 2.21 -7.43 -12.77
C PRO A 193 1.23 -7.73 -13.91
N GLN A 194 0.90 -9.00 -14.17
CA GLN A 194 -0.04 -9.37 -15.22
C GLN A 194 -1.41 -8.70 -14.98
N GLU A 195 -1.88 -7.99 -16.01
CA GLU A 195 -3.21 -7.40 -16.05
C GLU A 195 -4.27 -8.49 -16.09
N GLU A 196 -5.27 -8.34 -15.26
CA GLU A 196 -6.49 -9.14 -15.30
C GLU A 196 -7.66 -8.17 -15.21
N PRO A 197 -8.72 -8.36 -16.03
CA PRO A 197 -9.95 -7.63 -15.81
C PRO A 197 -10.46 -7.97 -14.39
N PRO A 198 -10.97 -6.99 -13.63
CA PRO A 198 -11.58 -7.28 -12.34
C PRO A 198 -12.70 -8.30 -12.51
N ASP A 199 -12.66 -9.38 -11.73
CA ASP A 199 -13.74 -10.37 -11.74
C ASP A 199 -15.05 -9.67 -11.34
N SER A 200 -15.94 -9.54 -12.33
CA SER A 200 -17.33 -9.12 -12.16
C SER A 200 -17.58 -7.92 -11.23
N ILE A 201 -16.92 -6.77 -11.44
CA ILE A 201 -17.37 -5.49 -10.81
C ILE A 201 -18.86 -5.21 -11.11
N PHE A 202 -19.36 -5.75 -12.22
CA PHE A 202 -20.77 -5.70 -12.57
C PHE A 202 -21.42 -7.06 -12.34
N PRO A 203 -22.14 -7.27 -11.23
CA PRO A 203 -23.06 -8.39 -11.15
C PRO A 203 -24.14 -8.19 -12.23
N LEU A 204 -24.08 -8.99 -13.29
CA LEU A 204 -25.19 -9.17 -14.23
C LEU A 204 -26.32 -10.03 -13.61
N LYS A 205 -26.09 -10.59 -12.41
CA LYS A 205 -27.10 -11.36 -11.67
C LYS A 205 -28.31 -10.47 -11.36
N GLY A 206 -29.43 -10.76 -12.01
CA GLY A 206 -30.70 -10.06 -11.82
C GLY A 206 -30.90 -8.80 -12.66
N LYS A 207 -29.91 -8.36 -13.46
CA LYS A 207 -30.10 -7.25 -14.41
C LYS A 207 -30.56 -7.81 -15.76
N SER A 208 -31.86 -7.76 -16.02
CA SER A 208 -32.39 -8.00 -17.36
C SER A 208 -31.95 -6.86 -18.29
N ARG A 209 -31.66 -7.19 -19.55
CA ARG A 209 -31.43 -6.20 -20.61
C ARG A 209 -32.57 -5.18 -20.61
N SER A 210 -32.30 -3.94 -20.22
CA SER A 210 -33.31 -2.87 -20.16
C SER A 210 -33.62 -2.27 -21.53
N LEU A 211 -32.74 -2.49 -22.52
CA LEU A 211 -32.83 -1.93 -23.86
C LEU A 211 -33.10 -3.02 -24.89
N MET A 212 -34.23 -2.92 -25.59
CA MET A 212 -34.61 -3.89 -26.64
C MET A 212 -33.73 -3.84 -27.90
N SER A 213 -33.00 -2.74 -28.14
CA SER A 213 -32.13 -2.56 -29.30
C SER A 213 -30.63 -2.62 -28.93
N VAL A 214 -29.76 -2.80 -29.93
CA VAL A 214 -28.30 -2.71 -29.75
C VAL A 214 -27.93 -1.23 -29.85
N LEU A 215 -27.45 -0.65 -28.75
CA LEU A 215 -27.01 0.73 -28.70
C LEU A 215 -25.51 0.78 -28.36
N PRO A 216 -24.69 1.49 -29.17
CA PRO A 216 -23.30 1.75 -28.81
C PRO A 216 -23.26 2.73 -27.63
N CYS A 217 -22.51 2.40 -26.58
CA CYS A 217 -22.24 3.32 -25.49
C CYS A 217 -20.96 4.09 -25.82
N SER A 218 -21.04 5.42 -25.94
CA SER A 218 -19.89 6.29 -26.16
C SER A 218 -19.73 7.26 -25.00
N LEU A 219 -18.49 7.52 -24.60
CA LEU A 219 -18.13 8.48 -23.57
C LEU A 219 -17.39 9.67 -24.21
N PRO A 220 -18.08 10.60 -24.90
CA PRO A 220 -17.46 11.83 -25.36
C PRO A 220 -17.24 12.77 -24.17
N HIS A 221 -15.99 13.10 -23.87
CA HIS A 221 -15.69 14.14 -22.90
C HIS A 221 -15.82 15.51 -23.58
N ARG A 222 -16.72 16.38 -23.10
CA ARG A 222 -16.80 17.77 -23.57
C ARG A 222 -15.55 18.51 -23.09
N GLN A 223 -14.59 18.76 -23.99
CA GLN A 223 -13.61 19.82 -23.76
C GLN A 223 -14.35 21.16 -23.87
N ASN A 224 -14.45 21.87 -22.75
CA ASN A 224 -15.04 23.20 -22.71
C ASN A 224 -14.03 24.19 -23.32
N THR A 225 -13.95 24.27 -24.65
CA THR A 225 -13.22 25.34 -25.34
C THR A 225 -14.04 26.62 -25.25
N GLY A 226 -13.97 27.29 -24.10
CA GLY A 226 -14.40 28.67 -23.96
C GLY A 226 -13.43 29.58 -24.71
N ILE A 227 -13.67 29.78 -26.01
CA ILE A 227 -13.16 30.94 -26.71
C ILE A 227 -14.05 32.12 -26.28
N MET A 228 -13.52 32.99 -25.42
CA MET A 228 -14.04 34.36 -25.33
C MET A 228 -13.58 35.08 -26.60
N VAL A 229 -14.55 35.55 -27.39
CA VAL A 229 -14.35 36.61 -28.39
C VAL A 229 -14.57 37.94 -27.69
#